data_AF-A0A8S3ICS6-F1
#
_entry.id   AF-A0A8S3ICS6-F1
#
_cell.length_a   1.000
_cell.length_b   1.000
_cell.length_c   1.000
_cell.angle_alpha   90.00
_cell.angle_beta   90.00
_cell.angle_gamma   90.00
#
_symmetry.space_group_name_H-M   'P 1'
#
loop_
_entity.id
_entity.type
_entity.pdbx_description
1 polymer ?
#
loop_
_entity_poly.entity_id
_entity_poly.type
_entity_poly.pdbx_seq_one_letter_code
_entity_poly.pdbx_strand_id
1 'polypeptide(L)'
;GLGDINHHIQTKKHQDRMKSVEANPSNRIDVAYNVTTTELNKLCAVEGVMVFHTVKHSHSYISHACTINIIKKCFPDSSTTKNITCDKTKAREIACNVLAPSLTSYIVNEIQNVSFFFNLL
;
A
#
# COMPACT_ATOMS: atom_id res chain seq x y z
N GLY A 1 -19.82 -20.58 -30.15
CA GLY A 1 -19.94 -19.82 -28.89
C GLY A 1 -20.35 -20.72 -27.74
N LEU A 2 -21.65 -20.73 -27.39
CA LEU A 2 -22.16 -21.54 -26.26
C LEU A 2 -22.13 -23.05 -26.52
N GLY A 3 -22.45 -23.46 -27.76
CA GLY A 3 -22.42 -24.86 -28.18
C GLY A 3 -21.02 -25.48 -28.09
N ASP A 4 -19.99 -24.73 -28.46
CA ASP A 4 -18.60 -25.19 -28.40
C ASP A 4 -18.12 -25.38 -26.96
N ILE A 5 -18.58 -24.54 -26.03
CA ILE A 5 -18.30 -24.67 -24.59
C ILE A 5 -18.97 -25.93 -24.04
N ASN A 6 -20.25 -26.14 -24.36
CA ASN A 6 -20.98 -27.34 -23.92
C ASN A 6 -20.34 -28.62 -24.49
N HIS A 7 -19.93 -28.59 -25.76
CA HIS A 7 -19.23 -29.71 -26.37
C HIS A 7 -17.86 -29.94 -25.72
N HIS A 8 -17.09 -28.88 -25.47
CA HIS A 8 -15.79 -28.96 -24.78
C HIS A 8 -15.90 -29.64 -23.42
N ILE A 9 -16.86 -29.24 -22.58
CA ILE A 9 -17.06 -29.79 -21.22
C ILE A 9 -17.40 -31.28 -21.26
N GLN A 10 -18.07 -31.73 -22.32
CA GLN A 10 -18.43 -33.14 -22.52
C GLN A 10 -17.28 -33.98 -23.10
N THR A 11 -16.20 -33.38 -23.59
CA THR A 11 -15.09 -34.15 -24.15
C THR A 11 -14.37 -34.97 -23.08
N LYS A 12 -13.91 -36.17 -23.48
CA LYS A 12 -13.10 -37.05 -22.62
C LYS A 12 -11.86 -36.35 -22.07
N LYS A 13 -11.22 -35.47 -22.86
CA LYS A 13 -10.07 -34.67 -22.45
C LYS A 13 -10.40 -33.74 -21.26
N HIS A 14 -11.57 -33.09 -21.28
CA HIS A 14 -12.01 -32.25 -20.16
C HIS A 14 -12.28 -33.12 -18.91
N GLN A 15 -13.00 -34.23 -19.07
CA GLN A 15 -13.31 -35.15 -17.98
C GLN A 15 -12.07 -35.78 -17.33
N ASP A 16 -11.11 -36.23 -18.13
CA ASP A 16 -9.85 -36.82 -17.64
C ASP A 16 -9.01 -35.77 -16.91
N ARG A 17 -9.02 -34.53 -17.38
CA ARG A 17 -8.36 -33.42 -16.68
C ARG A 17 -9.05 -33.08 -15.35
N MET A 18 -10.38 -33.10 -15.29
CA MET A 18 -11.12 -32.90 -14.04
C MET A 18 -10.80 -33.99 -13.01
N LYS A 19 -10.78 -35.26 -13.42
CA LYS A 19 -10.37 -36.38 -12.55
C LYS A 19 -8.93 -36.25 -12.06
N SER A 20 -8.01 -35.80 -12.92
CA SER A 20 -6.61 -35.56 -12.55
C SER A 20 -6.46 -34.45 -11.50
N VAL A 21 -7.25 -33.39 -11.63
CA VAL A 21 -7.30 -32.26 -10.68
C VAL A 21 -7.91 -32.69 -9.35
N GLU A 22 -8.95 -33.54 -9.36
CA GLU A 22 -9.54 -34.11 -8.14
C GLU A 22 -8.56 -35.06 -7.41
N ALA A 23 -7.81 -35.88 -8.16
CA ALA A 23 -6.85 -36.82 -7.60
C ALA A 23 -5.58 -36.13 -7.06
N ASN A 24 -5.22 -34.95 -7.58
CA ASN A 24 -4.05 -34.18 -7.15
C ASN A 24 -4.44 -32.72 -6.83
N PRO A 25 -4.98 -32.46 -5.63
CA PRO A 25 -5.40 -31.13 -5.21
C PRO A 25 -4.28 -30.08 -5.27
N SER A 26 -3.02 -30.48 -5.15
CA SER A 26 -1.86 -29.58 -5.25
C SER A 26 -1.70 -28.91 -6.63
N ASN A 27 -2.30 -29.47 -7.69
CA ASN A 27 -2.29 -28.88 -9.03
C ASN A 27 -3.39 -27.82 -9.23
N ARG A 28 -4.25 -27.64 -8.24
CA ARG A 28 -5.29 -26.63 -8.26
C ARG A 28 -4.68 -25.26 -8.00
N ILE A 29 -4.90 -24.35 -8.93
CA ILE A 29 -4.44 -22.97 -8.82
C ILE A 29 -5.07 -22.32 -7.58
N ASP A 30 -6.34 -22.63 -7.28
CA ASP A 30 -6.99 -22.15 -6.06
C ASP A 30 -6.29 -22.67 -4.79
N VAL A 31 -5.75 -23.89 -4.76
CA VAL A 31 -4.98 -24.38 -3.60
C VAL A 31 -3.66 -23.65 -3.44
N ALA A 32 -2.99 -23.27 -4.54
CA ALA A 32 -1.76 -22.48 -4.51
C ALA A 32 -1.98 -21.04 -4.00
N TYR A 33 -3.15 -20.45 -4.29
CA TYR A 33 -3.53 -19.11 -3.79
C TYR A 33 -4.32 -19.16 -2.47
N ASN A 34 -4.81 -20.33 -2.03
CA ASN A 34 -5.53 -20.52 -0.77
C ASN A 34 -4.61 -20.74 0.43
N VAL A 35 -3.28 -20.57 0.29
CA VAL A 35 -2.40 -20.36 1.45
C VAL A 35 -2.60 -18.94 1.97
N THR A 36 -3.83 -18.61 2.34
CA THR A 36 -4.16 -17.36 3.01
C THR A 36 -4.28 -17.66 4.48
N THR A 37 -3.23 -17.36 5.23
CA THR A 37 -3.38 -17.24 6.67
C THR A 37 -4.26 -16.02 6.95
N THR A 38 -4.95 -16.02 8.08
CA THR A 38 -5.71 -14.84 8.55
C THR A 38 -4.82 -13.59 8.58
N GLU A 39 -3.53 -13.75 8.89
CA GLU A 39 -2.54 -12.67 8.91
C GLU A 39 -2.18 -12.16 7.50
N LEU A 40 -2.02 -13.04 6.51
CA LEU A 40 -1.81 -12.64 5.11
C LEU A 40 -3.02 -11.84 4.59
N ASN A 41 -4.24 -12.27 4.89
CA ASN A 41 -5.45 -11.54 4.48
C ASN A 41 -5.54 -10.16 5.13
N LYS A 42 -5.20 -10.04 6.41
CA LYS A 42 -5.13 -8.74 7.09
C LYS A 42 -4.08 -7.84 6.45
N LEU A 43 -2.88 -8.36 6.18
CA LEU A 43 -1.81 -7.62 5.54
C LEU A 43 -2.25 -7.07 4.17
N CYS A 44 -2.79 -7.93 3.29
CA CYS A 44 -3.26 -7.51 1.98
C CYS A 44 -4.37 -6.45 2.09
N ALA A 45 -5.28 -6.56 3.06
CA ALA A 45 -6.32 -5.55 3.29
C ALA A 45 -5.72 -4.21 3.73
N VAL A 46 -4.72 -4.22 4.63
CA VAL A 46 -4.01 -3.01 5.06
C VAL A 46 -3.31 -2.34 3.88
N GLU A 47 -2.54 -3.10 3.10
CA GLU A 47 -1.85 -2.59 1.92
C GLU A 47 -2.82 -2.00 0.89
N GLY A 48 -3.91 -2.71 0.59
CA GLY A 48 -4.94 -2.25 -0.35
C GLY A 48 -5.60 -0.94 0.09
N VAL A 49 -5.94 -0.82 1.39
CA VAL A 49 -6.52 0.42 1.94
C VAL A 49 -5.52 1.58 1.88
N MET A 50 -4.24 1.33 2.19
CA MET A 50 -3.20 2.37 2.16
C MET A 50 -2.94 2.87 0.73
N VAL A 51 -2.88 1.98 -0.26
CA VAL A 51 -2.75 2.35 -1.68
C VAL A 51 -3.96 3.15 -2.15
N PHE A 52 -5.17 2.67 -1.87
CA PHE A 52 -6.41 3.37 -2.24
C PHE A 52 -6.48 4.77 -1.63
N HIS A 53 -6.18 4.89 -0.34
CA HIS A 53 -6.19 6.17 0.37
C HIS A 53 -5.14 7.14 -0.19
N THR A 54 -3.95 6.64 -0.54
CA THR A 54 -2.88 7.44 -1.15
C THR A 54 -3.36 8.06 -2.46
N VAL A 55 -3.93 7.25 -3.35
CA VAL A 55 -4.42 7.69 -4.67
C VAL A 55 -5.61 8.64 -4.55
N LYS A 56 -6.50 8.43 -3.58
CA LYS A 56 -7.74 9.22 -3.45
C LYS A 56 -7.59 10.49 -2.65
N HIS A 57 -6.73 10.53 -1.64
CA HIS A 57 -6.75 11.58 -0.63
C HIS A 57 -5.39 12.18 -0.28
N SER A 58 -4.22 11.63 -0.65
CA SER A 58 -2.92 12.07 -0.12
C SER A 58 -2.35 13.39 -0.69
N HIS A 59 -3.19 14.41 -0.90
CA HIS A 59 -2.77 15.70 -1.48
C HIS A 59 -2.85 16.90 -0.51
N SER A 60 -3.18 16.71 0.76
CA SER A 60 -3.23 17.82 1.72
C SER A 60 -3.04 17.37 3.16
N TYR A 61 -2.73 18.30 4.06
CA TYR A 61 -2.73 18.00 5.50
C TYR A 61 -4.10 17.55 6.01
N ILE A 62 -5.20 17.94 5.35
CA ILE A 62 -6.56 17.52 5.73
C ILE A 62 -6.71 16.00 5.64
N SER A 63 -6.10 15.36 4.64
CA SER A 63 -6.16 13.90 4.51
C SER A 63 -5.25 13.17 5.49
N HIS A 64 -4.32 13.87 6.14
CA HIS A 64 -3.52 13.29 7.21
C HIS A 64 -4.40 12.83 8.39
N ALA A 65 -5.51 13.53 8.66
CA ALA A 65 -6.55 13.12 9.61
C ALA A 65 -7.08 11.71 9.32
N CYS A 66 -7.47 11.50 8.06
CA CYS A 66 -7.97 10.23 7.58
C CYS A 66 -6.86 9.16 7.63
N THR A 67 -5.64 9.52 7.26
CA THR A 67 -4.47 8.64 7.31
C THR A 67 -4.22 8.09 8.72
N ILE A 68 -4.25 8.95 9.75
CA ILE A 68 -4.08 8.52 11.15
C ILE A 68 -5.20 7.57 11.57
N ASN A 69 -6.44 7.84 11.18
CA ASN A 69 -7.57 6.94 11.47
C ASN A 69 -7.42 5.58 10.79
N ILE A 70 -6.92 5.56 9.55
CA ILE A 70 -6.62 4.32 8.83
C ILE A 70 -5.52 3.55 9.55
N ILE A 71 -4.40 4.19 9.90
CA ILE A 71 -3.28 3.55 10.61
C ILE A 71 -3.75 2.91 11.93
N LYS A 72 -4.60 3.61 12.71
CA LYS A 72 -5.15 3.05 13.95
C LYS A 72 -6.03 1.81 13.71
N LYS A 73 -6.78 1.77 12.61
CA LYS A 73 -7.61 0.62 12.22
C LYS A 73 -6.79 -0.53 11.66
N CYS A 74 -5.74 -0.24 10.91
CA CYS A 74 -4.85 -1.24 10.33
C CYS A 74 -3.98 -1.93 11.39
N PHE A 75 -3.63 -1.22 12.46
CA PHE A 75 -2.74 -1.72 13.52
C PHE A 75 -3.37 -1.52 14.90
N PRO A 76 -4.47 -2.22 15.22
CA PRO A 76 -5.21 -2.02 16.47
C PRO A 76 -4.45 -2.51 17.70
N ASP A 77 -3.45 -3.38 17.54
CA ASP A 77 -2.66 -3.93 18.64
C ASP A 77 -1.43 -3.09 18.99
N SER A 78 -1.04 -2.16 18.11
CA SER A 78 0.12 -1.31 18.34
C SER A 78 -0.20 -0.21 19.35
N SER A 79 0.54 -0.20 20.47
CA SER A 79 0.46 0.86 21.48
C SER A 79 0.87 2.21 20.89
N THR A 80 1.84 2.21 19.98
CA THR A 80 2.31 3.40 19.27
C THR A 80 1.19 4.02 18.44
N THR A 81 0.51 3.23 17.60
CA THR A 81 -0.53 3.76 16.69
C THR A 81 -1.73 4.31 17.44
N LYS A 82 -2.14 3.67 18.55
CA LYS A 82 -3.22 4.17 19.44
C LYS A 82 -2.96 5.60 19.90
N ASN A 83 -1.71 5.88 20.27
CA ASN A 83 -1.29 7.15 20.86
C ASN A 83 -0.95 8.24 19.83
N ILE A 84 -0.96 7.94 18.54
CA ILE A 84 -0.76 8.97 17.51
C ILE A 84 -1.92 9.98 17.56
N THR A 85 -1.59 11.24 17.84
CA THR A 85 -2.53 12.38 17.86
C THR A 85 -2.18 13.44 16.82
N CYS A 86 -1.25 13.13 15.91
CA CYS A 86 -0.78 14.04 14.88
C CYS A 86 -1.84 14.18 13.77
N ASP A 87 -2.88 14.96 14.03
CA ASP A 87 -3.87 15.32 13.00
C ASP A 87 -3.32 16.46 12.09
N LYS A 88 -4.10 16.88 11.10
CA LYS A 88 -3.82 17.91 10.09
C LYS A 88 -3.13 19.16 10.64
N THR A 89 -3.56 19.69 11.78
CA THR A 89 -2.99 20.90 12.37
C THR A 89 -1.57 20.64 12.87
N LYS A 90 -1.37 19.59 13.67
CA LYS A 90 -0.04 19.26 14.20
C LYS A 90 0.93 18.89 13.08
N ALA A 91 0.47 18.17 12.06
CA ALA A 91 1.25 17.82 10.89
C ALA A 91 1.70 19.08 10.11
N ARG A 92 0.78 20.03 9.87
CA ARG A 92 1.10 21.31 9.23
C ARG A 92 2.11 22.10 10.04
N GLU A 93 1.90 22.25 11.35
CA GLU A 93 2.78 23.03 12.22
C GLU A 93 4.21 22.45 12.24
N ILE A 94 4.35 21.13 12.35
CA ILE A 94 5.66 20.46 12.27
C ILE A 94 6.30 20.73 10.90
N ALA A 95 5.55 20.57 9.81
CA ALA A 95 6.08 20.77 8.47
C ALA A 95 6.52 22.22 8.23
N CYS A 96 5.67 23.20 8.55
CA CYS A 96 5.88 24.61 8.24
C CYS A 96 6.83 25.32 9.22
N ASN A 97 6.81 24.95 10.50
CA ASN A 97 7.53 25.71 11.54
C ASN A 97 8.76 24.97 12.08
N VAL A 98 8.95 23.69 11.75
CA VAL A 98 10.12 22.91 12.18
C VAL A 98 10.91 22.44 10.95
N LEU A 99 10.30 21.63 10.10
CA LEU A 99 11.01 20.99 8.98
C LEU A 99 11.40 22.00 7.89
N ALA A 100 10.46 22.85 7.45
CA ALA A 100 10.73 23.80 6.38
C ALA A 100 11.86 24.79 6.73
N PRO A 101 11.85 25.49 7.89
CA PRO A 101 12.93 26.41 8.24
C PRO A 101 14.27 25.69 8.37
N SER A 102 14.29 24.52 9.02
CA SER A 102 15.52 23.73 9.18
C SER A 102 16.11 23.31 7.83
N LEU A 103 15.27 22.85 6.90
CA LEU A 103 15.71 22.43 5.58
C LEU A 103 16.18 23.61 4.74
N THR A 104 15.47 24.75 4.79
CA THR A 104 15.89 25.98 4.12
C THR A 104 17.25 26.45 4.62
N SER A 105 17.46 26.52 5.94
CA SER A 105 18.75 26.91 6.52
C SER A 105 19.88 25.96 6.09
N TYR A 106 19.61 24.65 6.10
CA TYR A 106 20.56 23.65 5.61
C TYR A 106 20.93 23.89 4.14
N ILE A 107 19.94 24.00 3.25
CA ILE A 107 20.18 24.19 1.81
C ILE A 107 20.93 25.50 1.53
N VAL A 108 20.57 26.60 2.20
CA VAL A 108 21.26 27.89 2.06
C VAL A 108 22.73 27.76 2.45
N ASN A 109 23.03 27.10 3.57
CA ASN A 109 24.39 26.87 4.01
C ASN A 109 25.18 26.00 3.00
N GLU A 110 24.58 24.92 2.52
CA GLU A 110 25.23 24.07 1.51
C GLU A 110 25.52 24.84 0.21
N ILE A 111 24.59 25.67 -0.27
CA ILE A 111 24.80 26.50 -1.46
C ILE A 111 25.93 27.52 -1.24
N GLN A 112 25.99 28.16 -0.07
CA GLN A 112 27.05 29.14 0.25
C GLN A 112 28.45 28.49 0.31
N ASN A 113 28.53 27.22 0.69
CA ASN A 113 29.79 26.47 0.77
C ASN A 113 30.25 25.94 -0.60
N VAL A 114 29.43 26.02 -1.65
CA VAL A 114 29.82 25.63 -3.01
C VAL A 114 30.56 26.78 -3.67
N SER A 115 31.88 26.66 -3.84
CA SER A 115 32.78 27.67 -4.45
C SER A 115 32.50 28.01 -5.93
N PHE A 116 31.43 27.50 -6.54
CA PHE A 116 31.24 27.52 -7.99
C PHE A 116 30.48 28.71 -8.58
N PHE A 117 29.88 29.60 -7.77
CA PHE A 117 29.07 30.71 -8.30
C PHE A 117 29.73 32.10 -8.30
N PHE A 118 30.93 32.27 -7.71
CA PHE A 118 31.57 33.59 -7.59
C PHE A 118 32.68 33.90 -8.61
N ASN A 119 33.01 32.99 -9.54
CA ASN A 119 34.07 33.20 -10.54
C ASN A 119 33.54 33.58 -11.96
N LEU A 120 32.30 34.05 -12.08
CA LEU A 120 31.74 34.49 -13.37
C LEU A 120 31.01 35.84 -13.29
N LEU A 121 31.58 36.79 -12.54
CA LEU A 121 31.32 38.24 -12.63
C LEU A 121 32.67 38.95 -12.52
#